data_AF-A0A6J5TZI2-F1
#
_entry.id   AF-A0A6J5TZI2-F1
#
_cell.length_a   1.000
_cell.length_b   1.000
_cell.length_c   1.000
_cell.angle_alpha   90.00
_cell.angle_beta   90.00
_cell.angle_gamma   90.00
#
_symmetry.space_group_name_H-M   'P 1'
#
loop_
_entity.id
_entity.type
_entity.pdbx_description
1 polymer ?
#
loop_
_entity_poly.entity_id
_entity_poly.type
_entity_poly.pdbx_seq_one_letter_code
_entity_poly.pdbx_strand_id
1 'polypeptide(L)'
;MKIHHLINISHYLLLSLCLLGIGLATSTDVKAKSISIEEERKALVSFRQDLTDPSGRLSSWVGHDCCRWEGISCNNCTGHVSQIDLRNPYPYVWYDEEWDKLAYNKSCLGGNNSEINLEISNLLNT
;
A
#
# COMPACT_ATOMS: atom_id res chain seq x y z
N MET A 1 -65.22 -9.71 -22.46
CA MET A 1 -64.61 -9.23 -21.18
C MET A 1 -64.10 -10.38 -20.30
N LYS A 2 -63.42 -11.40 -20.85
CA LYS A 2 -62.80 -12.51 -20.09
C LYS A 2 -61.37 -12.78 -20.54
N ILE A 3 -61.10 -12.63 -21.84
CA ILE A 3 -59.77 -12.74 -22.47
C ILE A 3 -58.81 -11.62 -21.99
N HIS A 4 -59.28 -10.37 -21.86
CA HIS A 4 -58.47 -9.27 -21.34
C HIS A 4 -57.99 -9.47 -19.89
N HIS A 5 -58.82 -10.10 -19.04
CA HIS A 5 -58.42 -10.41 -17.66
C HIS A 5 -57.34 -11.50 -17.61
N LEU A 6 -57.41 -12.50 -18.50
CA LEU A 6 -56.41 -13.57 -18.59
C LEU A 6 -55.07 -13.04 -19.11
N ILE A 7 -55.07 -12.12 -20.07
CA ILE A 7 -53.85 -11.44 -20.56
C ILE A 7 -53.22 -10.62 -19.43
N ASN A 8 -54.02 -9.90 -18.65
CA ASN A 8 -53.53 -9.08 -17.54
C ASN A 8 -52.89 -9.93 -16.44
N ILE A 9 -53.53 -11.04 -16.05
CA ILE A 9 -53.00 -11.98 -15.04
C ILE A 9 -51.68 -12.59 -15.51
N SER A 10 -51.61 -13.02 -16.76
CA SER A 10 -50.37 -13.56 -17.35
C SER A 10 -49.23 -12.54 -17.33
N HIS A 11 -49.53 -11.27 -17.65
CA HIS A 11 -48.54 -10.20 -17.65
C HIS A 11 -48.01 -9.89 -16.24
N TYR A 12 -48.87 -9.87 -15.22
CA TYR A 12 -48.46 -9.71 -13.82
C TYR A 12 -47.61 -10.89 -13.32
N LEU A 13 -47.92 -12.12 -13.72
CA LEU A 13 -47.12 -13.30 -13.38
C LEU A 13 -45.72 -13.24 -14.01
N LEU A 14 -45.62 -12.80 -15.27
CA LEU A 14 -44.33 -12.63 -15.97
C LEU A 14 -43.48 -11.50 -15.35
N LEU A 15 -44.09 -10.37 -14.98
CA LEU A 15 -43.40 -9.27 -14.30
C LEU A 15 -42.90 -9.69 -12.91
N SER A 16 -43.70 -10.44 -12.15
CA SER A 16 -43.30 -10.97 -10.84
C SER A 16 -42.11 -11.92 -10.94
N LEU A 17 -42.07 -12.80 -11.96
CA LEU A 17 -40.97 -13.73 -12.17
C LEU A 17 -39.67 -13.01 -12.58
N CYS A 18 -39.77 -11.95 -13.39
CA CYS A 18 -38.63 -11.09 -13.73
C CYS A 18 -38.04 -10.37 -12.50
N LEU A 19 -38.89 -9.88 -11.59
CA LEU A 19 -38.45 -9.20 -10.36
C LEU A 19 -37.73 -10.15 -9.39
N LEU A 20 -38.16 -11.42 -9.33
CA LEU A 20 -37.48 -12.46 -8.54
C LEU A 20 -36.13 -12.90 -9.17
N GLY A 21 -35.99 -12.83 -10.49
CA GLY A 21 -34.77 -13.22 -11.21
C GLY A 21 -33.63 -12.20 -11.16
N ILE A 22 -33.92 -10.91 -10.93
CA ILE A 22 -32.92 -9.83 -10.83
C ILE A 22 -32.20 -9.85 -9.45
N GLY A 23 -32.69 -10.65 -8.49
CA GLY A 23 -32.12 -10.78 -7.15
C GLY A 23 -30.81 -11.57 -7.04
N LEU A 24 -30.22 -12.03 -8.15
CA LEU A 24 -28.88 -12.61 -8.13
C LEU A 24 -27.85 -11.48 -8.19
N ALA A 25 -27.55 -10.94 -7.01
CA ALA A 25 -26.49 -9.96 -6.81
C ALA A 25 -25.19 -10.49 -7.44
N THR A 26 -24.69 -9.82 -8.47
CA THR A 26 -23.27 -9.90 -8.80
C THR A 26 -22.54 -9.11 -7.71
N SER A 27 -22.19 -9.79 -6.63
CA SER A 27 -21.12 -9.32 -5.76
C SER A 27 -19.86 -9.28 -6.62
N THR A 28 -19.57 -8.10 -7.19
CA THR A 28 -18.21 -7.80 -7.63
C THR A 28 -17.38 -7.74 -6.35
N ASP A 29 -16.86 -8.90 -5.95
CA ASP A 29 -15.81 -8.97 -4.95
C ASP A 29 -14.63 -8.20 -5.54
N VAL A 30 -14.52 -6.91 -5.18
CA VAL A 30 -13.30 -6.15 -5.40
C VAL A 30 -12.30 -6.84 -4.49
N LYS A 31 -11.62 -7.86 -5.01
CA LYS A 31 -10.61 -8.60 -4.28
C LYS A 31 -9.53 -7.60 -3.92
N ALA A 32 -9.54 -7.12 -2.68
CA ALA A 32 -8.47 -6.31 -2.15
C ALA A 32 -7.19 -7.13 -2.35
N LYS A 33 -6.22 -6.56 -3.06
CA LYS A 33 -4.94 -7.20 -3.29
C LYS A 33 -4.21 -7.23 -1.95
N SER A 34 -4.31 -8.35 -1.25
CA SER A 34 -3.47 -8.63 -0.08
C SER A 34 -2.07 -8.98 -0.58
N ILE A 35 -1.12 -8.10 -0.31
CA ILE A 35 0.30 -8.35 -0.54
C ILE A 35 0.82 -9.24 0.60
N SER A 36 1.72 -10.18 0.30
CA SER A 36 2.34 -11.02 1.34
C SER A 36 3.55 -10.33 1.98
N ILE A 37 3.90 -10.70 3.21
CA ILE A 37 5.09 -10.15 3.92
C ILE A 37 6.38 -10.34 3.11
N GLU A 38 6.50 -11.44 2.36
CA GLU A 38 7.67 -11.66 1.50
C GLU A 38 7.68 -10.72 0.29
N GLU A 39 6.52 -10.36 -0.25
CA GLU A 39 6.42 -9.33 -1.29
C GLU A 39 6.73 -7.94 -0.72
N GLU A 40 6.30 -7.65 0.51
CA GLU A 40 6.67 -6.40 1.20
C GLU A 40 8.18 -6.28 1.35
N ARG A 41 8.80 -7.35 1.85
CA ARG A 41 10.25 -7.42 2.03
C ARG A 41 10.99 -7.22 0.71
N LYS A 42 10.53 -7.87 -0.38
CA LYS A 42 11.14 -7.70 -1.71
C LYS A 42 11.02 -6.28 -2.22
N ALA A 43 9.85 -5.66 -2.07
CA ALA A 43 9.64 -4.27 -2.46
C ALA A 43 10.52 -3.32 -1.64
N LEU A 44 10.65 -3.51 -0.33
CA LEU A 44 11.55 -2.71 0.50
C LEU A 44 13.04 -2.87 0.10
N VAL A 45 13.47 -4.07 -0.30
CA VAL A 45 14.83 -4.28 -0.82
C VAL A 45 15.02 -3.59 -2.16
N SER A 46 14.05 -3.67 -3.06
CA SER A 46 14.05 -2.96 -4.35
C SER A 46 14.14 -1.45 -4.12
N PHE A 47 13.25 -0.93 -3.28
CA PHE A 47 13.24 0.47 -2.85
C PHE A 47 14.60 0.93 -2.32
N ARG A 48 15.26 0.13 -1.47
CA ARG A 48 16.61 0.46 -0.99
C ARG A 48 17.64 0.52 -2.12
N GLN A 49 17.57 -0.37 -3.11
CA GLN A 49 18.52 -0.41 -4.22
C GLN A 49 18.43 0.82 -5.12
N ASP A 50 17.23 1.42 -5.22
CA ASP A 50 16.97 2.63 -5.99
C ASP A 50 17.39 3.92 -5.27
N LEU A 51 17.79 3.82 -3.99
CA LEU A 51 18.25 4.93 -3.20
C LEU A 51 19.78 5.04 -3.17
N THR A 52 20.25 6.27 -3.22
CA THR A 52 21.62 6.62 -2.81
C THR A 52 21.63 6.87 -1.30
N ASP A 53 22.42 6.09 -0.57
CA ASP A 53 22.56 6.17 0.89
C ASP A 53 24.04 6.32 1.29
N PRO A 54 24.60 7.55 1.24
CA PRO A 54 26.02 7.77 1.51
C PRO A 54 26.44 7.51 2.96
N SER A 55 25.48 7.51 3.89
CA SER A 55 25.73 7.33 5.33
C SER A 55 25.41 5.90 5.81
N GLY A 56 24.85 5.04 4.96
CA GLY A 56 24.52 3.66 5.32
C GLY A 56 23.36 3.54 6.30
N ARG A 57 22.43 4.51 6.29
CA ARG A 57 21.24 4.53 7.15
C ARG A 57 20.31 3.34 6.91
N LEU A 58 20.35 2.75 5.73
CA LEU A 58 19.56 1.58 5.36
C LEU A 58 20.36 0.27 5.47
N SER A 59 21.49 0.28 6.18
CA SER A 59 22.37 -0.90 6.31
C SER A 59 21.70 -2.09 7.01
N SER A 60 20.72 -1.85 7.89
CA SER A 60 19.96 -2.91 8.56
C SER A 60 18.98 -3.64 7.64
N TRP A 61 18.69 -3.12 6.44
CA TRP A 61 17.68 -3.65 5.52
C TRP A 61 18.20 -4.88 4.77
N VAL A 62 18.46 -5.94 5.54
CA VAL A 62 19.02 -7.21 5.12
C VAL A 62 18.37 -8.37 5.87
N GLY A 63 18.30 -9.55 5.23
CA GLY A 63 17.67 -10.73 5.83
C GLY A 63 16.17 -10.86 5.52
N HIS A 64 15.48 -11.69 6.30
CA HIS A 64 14.07 -12.07 6.07
C HIS A 64 13.06 -11.28 6.89
N ASP A 65 13.43 -10.81 8.09
CA ASP A 65 12.49 -10.18 9.02
C ASP A 65 12.57 -8.64 8.88
N CYS A 66 11.77 -8.09 7.95
CA CYS A 66 11.79 -6.65 7.67
C CYS A 66 11.31 -5.79 8.84
N CYS A 67 10.52 -6.34 9.76
CA CYS A 67 10.07 -5.63 10.96
C CYS A 67 11.20 -5.33 11.95
N ARG A 68 12.37 -5.94 11.77
CA ARG A 68 13.58 -5.66 12.55
C ARG A 68 14.51 -4.65 11.90
N TRP A 69 14.17 -4.17 10.71
CA TRP A 69 14.95 -3.16 10.02
C TRP A 69 14.71 -1.77 10.65
N GLU A 70 15.77 -0.99 10.78
CA GLU A 70 15.70 0.38 11.25
C GLU A 70 14.78 1.21 10.35
N GLY A 71 13.88 1.96 10.99
CA GLY A 71 12.86 2.76 10.31
C GLY A 71 11.63 1.98 9.83
N ILE A 72 11.58 0.65 9.95
CA ILE A 72 10.37 -0.13 9.63
C ILE A 72 9.56 -0.39 10.90
N SER A 73 8.26 -0.11 10.85
CA SER A 73 7.31 -0.54 11.87
C SER A 73 6.28 -1.45 11.24
N CYS A 74 5.93 -2.51 11.94
CA CYS A 74 4.91 -3.47 11.52
C CYS A 74 3.70 -3.45 12.45
N ASN A 75 2.55 -3.83 11.92
CA ASN A 75 1.36 -4.11 12.70
C ASN A 75 1.57 -5.38 13.54
N ASN A 76 1.42 -5.27 14.86
CA ASN A 76 1.69 -6.38 15.78
C ASN A 76 0.74 -7.58 15.63
N CYS A 77 -0.44 -7.40 15.04
CA CYS A 77 -1.41 -8.46 14.84
C CYS A 77 -1.19 -9.21 13.51
N THR A 78 -0.86 -8.47 12.46
CA THR A 78 -0.78 -9.03 11.09
C THR A 78 0.66 -9.29 10.62
N GLY A 79 1.65 -8.63 11.23
CA GLY A 79 3.05 -8.68 10.80
C GLY A 79 3.36 -7.84 9.57
N HIS A 80 2.37 -7.17 8.97
CA HIS A 80 2.54 -6.31 7.80
C HIS A 80 3.18 -4.97 8.15
N VAL A 81 3.91 -4.39 7.20
CA VAL A 81 4.54 -3.09 7.35
C VAL A 81 3.47 -2.00 7.48
N SER A 82 3.46 -1.28 8.60
CA SER A 82 2.52 -0.20 8.86
C SER A 82 3.15 1.19 8.71
N GLN A 83 4.48 1.30 8.77
CA GLN A 83 5.18 2.57 8.62
C GLN A 83 6.62 2.36 8.15
N ILE A 84 7.09 3.28 7.30
CA ILE A 84 8.49 3.42 6.89
C ILE A 84 8.95 4.83 7.27
N ASP A 85 9.97 4.94 8.12
CA ASP A 85 10.57 6.19 8.58
C ASP A 85 11.95 6.39 7.98
N LEU A 86 12.02 7.34 7.04
CA LEU A 86 13.25 7.71 6.34
C LEU A 86 13.73 9.12 6.73
N ARG A 87 13.22 9.68 7.83
CA ARG A 87 13.59 11.03 8.29
C ARG A 87 15.09 11.15 8.48
N ASN A 88 15.67 12.25 8.01
CA ASN A 88 17.10 12.50 8.16
C ASN A 88 17.47 12.62 9.66
N PRO A 89 18.37 11.78 10.20
CA PRO A 89 18.79 11.84 11.60
C PRO A 89 19.70 13.04 11.91
N TYR A 90 20.17 13.77 10.89
CA TYR A 90 21.02 14.96 11.03
C TYR A 90 20.21 16.22 10.69
N PRO A 91 19.50 16.83 11.66
CA PRO A 91 18.64 17.99 11.41
C PRO A 91 19.46 19.26 11.17
N TYR A 92 19.07 20.09 10.19
CA TYR A 92 19.65 21.41 9.97
C TYR A 92 19.52 22.32 11.20
N VAL A 93 20.61 22.57 11.92
CA VAL A 93 20.66 23.60 12.97
C VAL A 93 21.24 24.89 12.40
N TRP A 94 20.55 26.01 12.66
CA TRP A 94 20.82 27.32 12.03
C TRP A 94 21.86 28.16 12.79
N TYR A 95 22.35 27.69 13.94
CA TYR A 95 23.10 28.50 14.91
C TYR A 95 24.37 27.82 15.47
N ASP A 96 24.86 26.72 14.89
CA ASP A 96 26.14 26.12 15.23
C ASP A 96 27.22 26.48 14.19
N GLU A 97 28.30 27.11 14.64
CA GLU A 97 29.50 27.34 13.82
C GLU A 97 30.23 26.02 13.46
N GLU A 98 29.80 24.90 14.06
CA GLU A 98 30.28 23.54 13.82
C GLU A 98 29.28 22.71 12.98
N TRP A 99 28.46 23.37 12.16
CA TRP A 99 27.61 22.69 11.19
C TRP A 99 28.46 21.98 10.12
N ASP A 100 28.68 20.68 10.29
CA ASP A 100 29.31 19.87 9.27
C ASP A 100 28.34 19.66 8.08
N LYS A 101 28.37 20.60 7.16
CA LYS A 101 27.64 20.54 5.88
C LYS A 101 27.96 19.26 5.11
N LEU A 102 29.17 18.70 5.23
CA LEU A 102 29.54 17.45 4.60
C LEU A 102 28.84 16.26 5.27
N ALA A 103 28.80 16.22 6.61
CA ALA A 103 28.05 15.21 7.35
C ALA A 103 26.54 15.28 7.02
N TYR A 104 25.96 16.48 7.00
CA TYR A 104 24.57 16.67 6.60
C TYR A 104 24.30 16.18 5.17
N ASN A 105 25.10 16.61 4.19
CA ASN A 105 24.89 16.18 2.82
C ASN A 105 25.02 14.65 2.65
N LYS A 106 25.91 14.01 3.42
CA LYS A 106 26.04 12.54 3.44
C LYS A 106 24.87 11.83 4.15
N SER A 107 24.17 12.50 5.06
CA SER A 107 23.01 11.96 5.78
C SER A 107 21.73 11.89 4.92
N CYS A 108 21.67 12.66 3.83
CA CYS A 108 20.54 12.69 2.93
C CYS A 108 20.46 11.43 2.07
N LEU A 109 19.25 10.85 1.98
CA LEU A 109 18.95 9.83 0.98
C LEU A 109 18.67 10.54 -0.35
N GLY A 110 19.24 10.03 -1.44
CA GLY A 110 18.95 10.46 -2.81
C GLY A 110 18.23 9.36 -3.60
N GLY A 111 17.69 9.68 -4.78
CA GLY A 111 17.02 8.72 -5.66
C GLY A 111 16.17 9.41 -6.75
N ASN A 112 15.73 8.66 -7.76
CA ASN A 112 14.85 9.16 -8.82
C ASN A 112 13.37 8.94 -8.45
N ASN A 113 12.65 10.04 -8.20
CA ASN A 113 11.34 10.08 -7.53
C ASN A 113 10.15 9.40 -8.23
N SER A 114 10.25 9.00 -9.50
CA SER A 114 9.06 8.60 -10.29
C SER A 114 8.54 7.20 -9.99
N GLU A 115 9.44 6.23 -9.74
CA GLU A 115 9.07 4.80 -9.57
C GLU A 115 8.90 4.44 -8.08
N ILE A 116 9.73 5.06 -7.25
CA ILE A 116 9.84 4.92 -5.80
C ILE A 116 8.53 5.19 -5.03
N ASN A 117 7.71 6.15 -5.49
CA ASN A 117 6.45 6.53 -4.81
C ASN A 117 5.33 5.49 -5.00
N LEU A 118 5.35 4.74 -6.10
CA LEU A 118 4.33 3.72 -6.38
C LEU A 118 4.56 2.47 -5.54
N GLU A 119 5.81 2.10 -5.27
CA GLU A 119 6.12 0.93 -4.44
C GLU A 119 5.74 1.14 -2.97
N ILE A 120 6.13 2.28 -2.36
CA ILE A 120 5.78 2.59 -0.97
C ILE A 120 4.26 2.68 -0.75
N SER A 121 3.54 3.34 -1.67
CA SER A 121 2.09 3.49 -1.52
C SER A 121 1.38 2.14 -1.58
N ASN A 122 1.87 1.19 -2.37
CA ASN A 122 1.33 -0.17 -2.38
C ASN A 122 1.65 -0.97 -1.10
N LEU A 123 2.74 -0.65 -0.39
CA LEU A 123 3.11 -1.31 0.87
C LEU A 123 2.28 -0.85 2.06
N LEU A 124 1.99 0.44 2.16
CA LEU A 124 1.32 1.03 3.33
C LEU A 124 -0.22 0.93 3.28
N ASN A 125 -0.79 0.47 2.15
CA ASN A 125 -2.22 0.32 1.94
C ASN A 125 -2.73 -1.12 2.21
N THR A 126 -1.90 -1.96 2.81
CA THR A 126 -2.20 -3.36 3.17
C THR A 126 -2.63 -3.50 4.63
#